data_AF-A0A9E4QEJ1-F1
#
_entry.id   AF-A0A9E4QEJ1-F1
#
_cell.length_a   1.000
_cell.length_b   1.000
_cell.length_c   1.000
_cell.angle_alpha   90.00
_cell.angle_beta   90.00
_cell.angle_gamma   90.00
#
_symmetry.space_group_name_H-M   'P 1'
#
loop_
_entity.id
_entity.type
_entity.pdbx_description
1 polymer ?
#
loop_
_entity_poly.entity_id
_entity_poly.type
_entity_poly.pdbx_seq_one_letter_code
_entity_poly.pdbx_strand_id
1 'polypeptide(L)'
;GVARSYLAHLVLYGVLATMVQMNFWAWTNAGMYRLRWALLAAALASLYGVTDEYHQSLVPGRVASSIDMWVNATGAAITAAGLWLLALASKRLYPPESAS
;
A
#
# COMPACT_ATOMS: atom_id res chain seq x y z
N GLY A 1 -17.90 10.03 11.99
CA GLY A 1 -17.47 9.38 13.25
C GLY A 1 -16.10 8.77 13.06
N VAL A 2 -15.39 8.52 14.16
CA VAL A 2 -13.99 8.07 14.18
C VAL A 2 -13.77 6.76 13.41
N ALA A 3 -14.64 5.76 13.60
CA ALA A 3 -14.54 4.48 12.87
C ALA A 3 -14.61 4.63 11.33
N ARG A 4 -15.45 5.55 10.83
CA ARG A 4 -15.51 5.86 9.39
C ARG A 4 -14.22 6.51 8.90
N SER A 5 -13.59 7.35 9.72
CA SER A 5 -12.27 7.93 9.41
C SER A 5 -11.23 6.83 9.25
N TYR A 6 -11.16 5.91 10.22
CA TYR A 6 -10.19 4.82 10.19
C TYR A 6 -10.39 3.91 8.98
N LEU A 7 -11.64 3.55 8.67
CA LEU A 7 -11.91 2.75 7.48
C LEU A 7 -11.52 3.47 6.19
N ALA A 8 -11.78 4.77 6.09
CA ALA A 8 -11.40 5.58 4.93
C ALA A 8 -9.87 5.61 4.75
N HIS A 9 -9.13 5.86 5.82
CA HIS A 9 -7.67 5.83 5.83
C HIS A 9 -7.13 4.44 5.45
N LEU A 10 -7.60 3.38 6.11
CA LEU A 10 -7.19 2.01 5.81
C LEU A 10 -7.33 1.67 4.31
N VAL A 11 -8.51 1.99 3.73
CA VAL A 11 -8.79 1.71 2.32
C VAL A 11 -7.98 2.61 1.39
N LEU A 12 -7.95 3.92 1.65
CA LEU A 12 -7.27 4.90 0.80
C LEU A 12 -5.78 4.59 0.66
N TYR A 13 -5.11 4.31 1.78
CA TYR A 13 -3.68 4.01 1.77
C TYR A 13 -3.37 2.59 1.29
N GLY A 14 -4.32 1.65 1.41
CA GLY A 14 -4.26 0.37 0.71
C GLY A 14 -4.33 0.52 -0.82
N VAL A 15 -5.25 1.36 -1.32
CA VAL A 15 -5.34 1.68 -2.76
C VAL A 15 -4.06 2.36 -3.24
N LEU A 16 -3.54 3.35 -2.50
CA LEU A 16 -2.28 4.00 -2.84
C LEU A 16 -1.12 2.99 -2.91
N ALA A 17 -0.98 2.12 -1.91
CA ALA A 17 0.04 1.07 -1.92
C ALA A 17 -0.10 0.12 -3.12
N THR A 18 -1.33 -0.21 -3.51
CA THR A 18 -1.63 -1.00 -4.72
C THR A 18 -1.07 -0.32 -5.97
N MET A 19 -1.39 0.97 -6.16
CA MET A 19 -0.95 1.73 -7.32
C MET A 19 0.57 1.83 -7.39
N VAL A 20 1.23 2.14 -6.27
CA VAL A 20 2.70 2.22 -6.20
C VAL A 20 3.34 0.86 -6.49
N GLN A 21 2.81 -0.22 -5.93
CA GLN A 21 3.36 -1.57 -6.14
C GLN A 21 3.18 -2.04 -7.60
N MET A 22 1.99 -1.81 -8.19
CA MET A 22 1.74 -2.11 -9.60
C MET A 22 2.67 -1.32 -10.52
N ASN A 23 2.96 -0.06 -10.20
CA ASN A 23 3.91 0.75 -10.95
C ASN A 23 5.33 0.14 -10.94
N PHE A 24 5.81 -0.30 -9.77
CA PHE A 24 7.11 -0.99 -9.69
C PHE A 24 7.14 -2.30 -10.47
N TRP A 25 6.05 -3.07 -10.46
CA TRP A 25 5.96 -4.32 -11.21
C TRP A 25 6.00 -4.07 -12.72
N ALA A 26 5.31 -3.03 -13.19
CA ALA A 26 5.31 -2.64 -14.60
C ALA A 26 6.69 -2.13 -15.06
N TRP A 27 7.42 -1.40 -14.21
CA TRP A 27 8.69 -0.81 -14.60
C TRP A 27 9.87 -1.79 -14.59
N THR A 28 9.87 -2.76 -13.68
CA THR A 28 11.11 -3.50 -13.37
C THR A 28 11.41 -4.67 -14.30
N ASN A 29 10.46 -5.17 -15.11
CA ASN A 29 10.54 -6.29 -16.09
C ASN A 29 11.19 -7.62 -15.65
N ALA A 30 12.05 -7.64 -14.63
CA ALA A 30 12.81 -8.74 -14.08
C ALA A 30 12.82 -8.64 -12.55
N GLY A 31 12.02 -9.49 -11.87
CA GLY A 31 11.88 -9.48 -10.41
C GLY A 31 10.54 -8.94 -9.89
N MET A 32 9.50 -9.05 -10.73
CA MET A 32 8.12 -8.61 -10.55
C MET A 32 7.53 -8.84 -9.15
N TYR A 33 8.01 -9.81 -8.37
CA TYR A 33 7.42 -10.14 -7.05
C TYR A 33 8.45 -10.22 -5.93
N ARG A 34 9.51 -9.41 -5.97
CA ARG A 34 10.46 -9.33 -4.84
C ARG A 34 9.82 -8.62 -3.65
N LEU A 35 9.99 -9.16 -2.44
CA LEU A 35 9.49 -8.59 -1.19
C LEU A 35 9.89 -7.12 -1.02
N ARG A 36 11.11 -6.74 -1.44
CA ARG A 36 11.59 -5.35 -1.37
C ARG A 36 10.66 -4.34 -2.05
N TRP A 37 9.98 -4.72 -3.12
CA TRP A 37 9.07 -3.81 -3.84
C TRP A 37 7.74 -3.65 -3.11
N ALA A 38 7.25 -4.69 -2.43
CA ALA A 38 6.10 -4.60 -1.53
C ALA A 38 6.42 -3.70 -0.33
N LEU A 39 7.60 -3.87 0.28
CA LEU A 39 8.07 -3.04 1.38
C LEU A 39 8.22 -1.58 0.97
N LEU A 40 8.82 -1.33 -0.21
CA LEU A 40 8.97 0.03 -0.73
C LEU A 40 7.62 0.68 -1.02
N ALA A 41 6.66 -0.06 -1.60
CA ALA A 41 5.32 0.45 -1.85
C ALA A 41 4.57 0.81 -0.56
N ALA A 42 4.63 -0.08 0.45
CA ALA A 42 4.05 0.19 1.77
C ALA A 42 4.71 1.40 2.44
N ALA A 43 6.04 1.51 2.39
CA ALA A 43 6.78 2.62 2.95
C ALA A 43 6.43 3.96 2.29
N LEU A 44 6.37 4.01 0.95
CA LEU A 44 6.00 5.22 0.22
C LEU A 44 4.57 5.65 0.48
N ALA A 45 3.61 4.72 0.49
CA ALA A 45 2.23 5.03 0.82
C ALA A 45 2.08 5.51 2.28
N SER A 46 2.80 4.89 3.22
CA SER A 46 2.82 5.32 4.63
C SER A 46 3.42 6.71 4.80
N LEU A 47 4.53 6.99 4.12
CA LEU A 47 5.19 8.30 4.14
C LEU A 47 4.30 9.38 3.55
N TYR A 48 3.61 9.08 2.45
CA TYR A 48 2.59 9.97 1.92
C TYR A 48 1.47 10.23 2.95
N GLY A 49 1.06 9.22 3.71
CA GLY A 49 0.08 9.39 4.79
C GLY A 49 0.54 10.29 5.93
N VAL A 50 1.84 10.30 6.24
CA VAL A 50 2.40 11.28 7.18
C VAL A 50 2.30 12.69 6.61
N THR A 51 2.58 12.86 5.30
CA THR A 51 2.43 14.18 4.66
C THR A 51 0.98 14.65 4.61
N ASP A 52 0.02 13.75 4.45
CA ASP A 52 -1.40 14.08 4.46
C ASP A 52 -1.86 14.55 5.84
N GLU A 53 -1.50 13.85 6.91
CA GLU A 53 -1.79 14.28 8.29
C GLU A 53 -1.11 15.62 8.62
N TYR A 54 0.11 15.84 8.13
CA TYR A 54 0.75 17.14 8.22
C TYR A 54 -0.05 18.22 7.46
N HIS A 55 -0.49 17.97 6.23
CA HIS A 55 -1.35 18.91 5.51
C HIS A 55 -2.68 19.17 6.23
N GLN A 56 -3.29 18.14 6.82
CA GLN A 56 -4.50 18.29 7.62
C GLN A 56 -4.28 19.21 8.83
N SER A 57 -3.10 19.20 9.45
CA SER A 57 -2.78 20.14 10.54
C SER A 57 -2.81 21.62 10.13
N LEU A 58 -2.69 21.90 8.82
CA LEU A 58 -2.75 23.24 8.26
C LEU A 58 -4.18 23.66 7.89
N VAL A 59 -5.14 22.73 7.91
CA VAL A 59 -6.55 22.98 7.58
C VAL A 59 -7.32 23.33 8.86
N PRO A 60 -7.94 24.53 8.95
CA PRO A 60 -8.71 24.92 10.13
C PRO A 60 -9.82 23.90 10.46
N GLY A 61 -9.89 23.50 11.73
CA GLY A 61 -10.88 22.51 12.19
C GLY A 61 -10.52 21.04 11.94
N ARG A 62 -9.35 20.75 11.37
CA ARG A 62 -8.76 19.40 11.33
C ARG A 62 -7.62 19.29 12.35
N VAL A 63 -7.48 18.12 12.93
CA VAL A 63 -6.44 17.80 13.91
C VAL A 63 -5.65 16.62 13.37
N ALA A 64 -4.34 16.80 13.21
CA ALA A 64 -3.45 15.71 12.84
C ALA A 64 -3.46 14.61 13.91
N SER A 65 -3.51 13.37 13.47
CA SER A 65 -3.75 12.20 14.30
C SER A 65 -2.67 11.17 14.06
N SER A 66 -1.88 10.91 15.11
CA SER A 66 -0.88 9.84 15.06
C SER A 66 -1.53 8.46 14.85
N ILE A 67 -2.78 8.29 15.28
CA ILE A 67 -3.55 7.06 15.07
C ILE A 67 -3.88 6.90 13.59
N ASP A 68 -4.29 7.97 12.90
CA ASP A 68 -4.55 7.89 11.46
C ASP A 68 -3.26 7.57 10.68
N MET A 69 -2.09 8.09 11.11
CA MET A 69 -0.78 7.67 10.55
C MET A 69 -0.53 6.15 10.67
N TRP A 70 -0.83 5.56 11.83
CA TRP A 70 -0.70 4.11 12.02
C TRP A 70 -1.72 3.30 11.21
N VAL A 71 -2.94 3.81 11.06
CA VAL A 71 -3.99 3.19 10.21
C VAL A 71 -3.57 3.23 8.74
N ASN A 72 -3.00 4.35 8.27
CA ASN A 72 -2.45 4.52 6.93
C ASN A 72 -1.37 3.46 6.66
N ALA A 73 -0.40 3.35 7.58
CA ALA A 73 0.69 2.38 7.48
C ALA A 73 0.19 0.93 7.50
N THR A 74 -0.81 0.63 8.34
CA THR A 74 -1.42 -0.71 8.43
C THR A 74 -2.15 -1.09 7.14
N GLY A 75 -2.97 -0.18 6.59
CA GLY A 75 -3.68 -0.41 5.33
C GLY A 75 -2.72 -0.62 4.15
N ALA A 76 -1.66 0.19 4.08
CA ALA A 76 -0.61 0.05 3.08
C ALA A 76 0.15 -1.29 3.21
N ALA A 77 0.54 -1.67 4.42
CA ALA A 77 1.30 -2.89 4.68
C ALA A 77 0.48 -4.17 4.38
N ILE A 78 -0.77 -4.24 4.85
CA ILE A 78 -1.67 -5.37 4.60
C ILE A 78 -1.87 -5.55 3.10
N THR A 79 -2.16 -4.45 2.39
CA THR A 79 -2.43 -4.51 0.95
C THR A 79 -1.18 -4.91 0.17
N ALA A 80 -0.03 -4.32 0.48
CA ALA A 80 1.21 -4.63 -0.23
C ALA A 80 1.69 -6.08 -0.02
N ALA A 81 1.56 -6.57 1.22
CA ALA A 81 1.86 -7.97 1.55
C ALA A 81 0.87 -8.92 0.87
N GLY A 82 -0.43 -8.61 0.89
CA GLY A 82 -1.47 -9.40 0.23
C GLY A 82 -1.23 -9.53 -1.27
N LEU A 83 -0.97 -8.42 -1.96
CA LEU A 83 -0.65 -8.43 -3.40
C LEU A 83 0.60 -9.26 -3.70
N TRP A 84 1.64 -9.12 -2.89
CA TRP A 84 2.85 -9.91 -3.03
C TRP A 84 2.60 -11.41 -2.87
N LEU A 85 1.86 -11.82 -1.83
CA LEU A 85 1.50 -13.22 -1.58
C LEU A 85 0.63 -13.79 -2.70
N LEU A 86 -0.35 -13.02 -3.19
CA LEU A 86 -1.19 -13.42 -4.32
C LEU A 86 -0.35 -13.65 -5.57
N ALA A 87 0.60 -12.75 -5.86
CA ALA A 87 1.46 -12.92 -7.02
C ALA A 87 2.38 -14.15 -6.90
N LEU A 88 2.89 -14.46 -5.70
CA LEU A 88 3.64 -15.70 -5.46
C LEU A 88 2.75 -16.95 -5.66
N ALA A 89 1.50 -16.92 -5.20
CA ALA A 89 0.55 -18.00 -5.39
C ALA A 89 0.21 -18.20 -6.88
N SER A 90 -0.05 -17.13 -7.62
CA SER A 90 -0.31 -17.18 -9.07
C SER A 90 0.85 -17.80 -9.84
N LYS A 91 2.10 -17.42 -9.53
CA LYS A 91 3.30 -18.01 -10.16
C LYS A 91 3.41 -19.52 -9.89
N ARG A 92 2.97 -19.98 -8.72
CA ARG A 92 2.99 -21.40 -8.35
C ARG A 92 1.93 -22.21 -9.10
N LEU A 93 0.75 -21.64 -9.31
CA LEU A 93 -0.38 -22.32 -9.96
C LEU A 93 -0.26 -22.35 -11.50
N TYR A 94 0.34 -21.31 -12.09
CA TYR A 94 0.54 -21.19 -13.54
C TYR A 94 2.03 -20.97 -13.84
N PRO A 95 2.86 -22.03 -13.77
CA PRO A 95 4.25 -21.93 -14.15
C PRO A 95 4.37 -21.59 -15.65
N PRO A 96 5.36 -20.79 -16.05
CA PRO A 96 5.48 -20.31 -17.44
C PRO A 96 5.63 -21.43 -18.47
N GLU A 97 6.05 -22.63 -18.06
CA GLU A 97 6.21 -23.82 -18.91
C GLU A 97 4.88 -24.52 -19.23
N SER A 98 3.78 -24.25 -18.52
CA SER A 98 2.48 -24.88 -18.78
C SER A 98 1.64 -24.14 -19.83
N ALA A 99 2.20 -23.12 -20.48
CA ALA A 99 1.51 -22.24 -21.43
C ALA A 99 1.98 -22.41 -22.89
N SER A 100 2.80 -23.43 -23.18
CA SER A 100 3.28 -23.82 -24.52
C SER A 100 2.61 -25.10 -25.01
#